data_AF-A0A920ITQ5-F1
#
_entry.id   AF-A0A920ITQ5-F1
#
_cell.length_a   1.000
_cell.length_b   1.000
_cell.length_c   1.000
_cell.angle_alpha   90.00
_cell.angle_beta   90.00
_cell.angle_gamma   90.00
#
_symmetry.space_group_name_H-M   'P 1'
#
loop_
_entity.id
_entity.type
_entity.pdbx_description
1 polymer ?
#
loop_
_entity_poly.entity_id
_entity_poly.type
_entity_poly.pdbx_seq_one_letter_code
_entity_poly.pdbx_strand_id
1 'polypeptide(L)' 'MSIRHNQIKWQCRRGLRELDLLFRKVIIEQLDSFENHELDLLEQVLKYEDQALFDFIFKEESLGDFDHEKFILEKIKNYV' A
#
# COMPACT_ATOMS: atom_id res chain seq x y z
N MET A 1 14.13 -10.00 -11.21
CA MET A 1 13.80 -8.99 -10.18
C MET A 1 13.91 -7.61 -10.81
N SER A 2 12.78 -6.96 -11.05
CA SER A 2 12.69 -5.65 -11.70
C SER A 2 12.97 -4.52 -10.70
N ILE A 3 13.57 -3.41 -11.17
CA ILE A 3 13.98 -2.27 -10.33
C ILE A 3 12.79 -1.66 -9.57
N ARG A 4 11.60 -1.59 -10.20
CA ARG A 4 10.34 -1.09 -9.60
C ARG A 4 9.95 -1.85 -8.34
N HIS A 5 9.95 -3.19 -8.38
CA HIS A 5 9.58 -4.01 -7.22
C HIS A 5 10.45 -3.73 -5.99
N ASN A 6 11.74 -3.46 -6.19
CA ASN A 6 12.63 -3.07 -5.11
C ASN A 6 12.35 -1.66 -4.58
N GLN A 7 11.95 -0.72 -5.44
CA GLN A 7 11.58 0.63 -5.01
C GLN A 7 10.31 0.61 -4.15
N ILE A 8 9.26 -0.09 -4.59
CA ILE A 8 8.02 -0.24 -3.83
C ILE A 8 8.30 -0.95 -2.49
N LYS A 9 9.07 -2.05 -2.50
CA LYS A 9 9.51 -2.72 -1.26
C LYS A 9 10.20 -1.78 -0.29
N TRP A 10 11.01 -0.86 -0.81
CA TRP A 10 11.73 0.10 0.02
C TRP A 10 10.80 1.19 0.58
N GLN A 11 9.85 1.69 -0.22
CA GLN A 11 8.84 2.67 0.22
C GLN A 11 7.85 2.13 1.26
N CYS A 12 7.60 0.82 1.27
CA CYS A 12 6.78 0.17 2.29
C CYS A 12 7.47 0.06 3.67
N ARG A 13 8.78 0.32 3.77
CA ARG A 13 9.49 0.32 5.06
C ARG A 13 9.17 1.61 5.80
N ARG A 14 8.21 1.54 6.72
CA ARG A 14 7.65 2.71 7.41
C ARG A 14 7.86 2.62 8.92
N GLY A 15 7.81 3.76 9.61
CA GLY A 15 8.12 3.84 11.04
C GLY A 15 7.05 3.18 11.94
N LEU A 16 5.82 3.05 11.42
CA LEU A 16 4.69 2.42 12.12
C LEU A 16 4.73 0.90 11.95
N ARG A 17 4.89 0.17 13.07
CA ARG A 17 5.04 -1.28 13.09
C ARG A 17 3.86 -2.03 12.47
N GLU A 18 2.64 -1.61 12.76
CA GLU A 18 1.43 -2.24 12.23
C GLU A 18 1.33 -2.07 10.71
N LEU A 19 1.62 -0.85 10.24
CA LEU A 19 1.62 -0.52 8.84
C LEU A 19 2.74 -1.26 8.08
N ASP A 20 3.96 -1.33 8.65
CA ASP A 20 5.09 -2.08 8.07
C ASP A 20 4.76 -3.57 7.92
N LEU A 21 4.18 -4.21 8.96
CA LEU A 21 3.79 -5.61 8.90
C LEU A 21 2.73 -5.87 7.82
N LEU A 22 1.73 -5.00 7.74
CA LEU A 22 0.67 -5.10 6.75
C LEU A 22 1.20 -4.96 5.33
N PHE A 23 1.89 -3.85 5.04
CA PHE A 23 2.45 -3.60 3.72
C PHE A 23 3.44 -4.69 3.34
N ARG A 24 4.28 -5.16 4.25
CA ARG A 24 5.23 -6.22 3.97
C ARG A 24 4.54 -7.53 3.59
N LYS A 25 3.42 -7.87 4.24
CA LYS A 25 2.62 -9.05 3.88
C LYS A 25 2.00 -8.89 2.48
N VAL A 26 1.35 -7.76 2.22
CA VAL A 26 0.78 -7.43 0.89
C VAL A 26 1.84 -7.49 -0.20
N ILE A 27 3.02 -6.92 0.04
CA ILE A 27 4.12 -6.90 -0.92
C ILE A 27 4.71 -8.30 -1.14
N ILE A 28 4.65 -9.20 -0.16
CA ILE A 28 5.15 -10.57 -0.36
C ILE A 28 4.13 -11.40 -1.14
N GLU A 29 2.83 -11.21 -0.88
CA GLU A 29 1.77 -12.03 -1.47
C GLU A 29 1.21 -11.47 -2.79
N GLN A 30 1.12 -10.16 -2.94
CA GLN A 30 0.52 -9.49 -4.10
C GLN A 30 1.52 -8.85 -5.06
N LEU A 31 2.74 -8.49 -4.66
CA LEU A 31 3.68 -7.79 -5.54
C LEU A 31 4.02 -8.58 -6.81
N ASP A 32 4.06 -9.91 -6.73
CA ASP A 32 4.29 -10.77 -7.89
C ASP A 32 3.04 -10.92 -8.77
N SER A 33 1.86 -10.65 -8.21
CA SER A 33 0.55 -10.70 -8.88
C SER A 33 0.09 -9.35 -9.44
N PHE A 34 0.70 -8.25 -8.98
CA PHE A 34 0.34 -6.90 -9.42
C PHE A 34 0.76 -6.65 -10.87
N GLU A 35 -0.20 -6.20 -11.68
CA GLU A 35 0.08 -5.68 -13.01
C GLU A 35 0.69 -4.28 -12.94
N ASN A 36 1.31 -3.83 -14.04
CA ASN A 36 1.98 -2.52 -14.10
C ASN A 36 1.08 -1.36 -13.67
N HIS A 37 -0.22 -1.42 -13.97
CA HIS A 37 -1.21 -0.42 -13.55
C HIS A 37 -1.39 -0.39 -12.02
N GLU A 38 -1.47 -1.56 -11.39
CA GLU A 38 -1.65 -1.66 -9.94
C GLU A 38 -0.40 -1.25 -9.18
N LEU A 39 0.78 -1.55 -9.75
CA LEU A 39 2.04 -1.03 -9.23
C LEU A 39 2.09 0.50 -9.29
N ASP A 40 1.58 1.11 -10.36
CA ASP A 40 1.53 2.57 -10.51
C ASP A 40 0.57 3.22 -9.50
N LEU A 41 -0.59 2.61 -9.25
CA LEU A 41 -1.51 3.02 -8.18
C LEU A 41 -0.86 2.87 -6.80
N LEU A 42 -0.21 1.73 -6.55
CA LEU A 42 0.46 1.48 -5.27
C LEU A 42 1.59 2.49 -5.03
N GLU A 43 2.39 2.84 -6.04
CA GLU A 43 3.39 3.90 -5.93
C GLU A 43 2.77 5.26 -5.59
N GLN A 44 1.62 5.59 -6.17
CA GLN A 44 0.89 6.82 -5.84
C GLN A 44 0.35 6.78 -4.40
N VAL A 45 -0.24 5.67 -3.99
CA VAL A 45 -0.70 5.44 -2.63
C VAL A 45 0.45 5.56 -1.62
N LEU A 46 1.61 5.00 -1.95
CA LEU A 46 2.80 5.06 -1.10
C LEU A 46 3.43 6.45 -1.00
N LYS A 47 2.98 7.44 -1.79
CA LYS A 47 3.35 8.85 -1.59
C LYS A 47 2.58 9.51 -0.45
N TYR A 48 1.44 8.95 -0.01
CA TYR A 48 0.73 9.45 1.15
C TYR A 48 1.54 9.20 2.43
N GLU A 49 1.40 10.12 3.38
CA GLU A 49 2.05 10.04 4.69
C GLU A 49 1.60 8.80 5.46
N ASP A 50 2.50 8.28 6.32
CA ASP A 50 2.22 7.12 7.18
C ASP A 50 0.96 7.30 8.02
N GLN A 51 0.75 8.52 8.54
CA GLN A 51 -0.42 8.86 9.34
C GLN A 51 -1.71 8.75 8.53
N ALA A 52 -1.75 9.29 7.31
CA ALA A 52 -2.94 9.26 6.46
C ALA A 52 -3.31 7.84 6.04
N LEU A 53 -2.32 7.03 5.65
CA LEU A 53 -2.56 5.61 5.33
C LEU A 53 -3.01 4.82 6.55
N PHE A 54 -2.45 5.11 7.73
CA PHE A 54 -2.88 4.49 8.97
C PHE A 54 -4.32 4.87 9.31
N ASP A 55 -4.66 6.16 9.25
CA ASP A 55 -6.01 6.67 9.50
C ASP A 55 -7.02 6.09 8.50
N PHE A 56 -6.68 5.94 7.22
CA PHE A 56 -7.58 5.29 6.26
C PHE A 56 -7.75 3.79 6.52
N ILE A 57 -6.66 3.05 6.79
CA ILE A 57 -6.73 1.58 6.95
C ILE A 57 -7.36 1.20 8.29
N PHE A 58 -7.03 1.90 9.37
CA PHE A 58 -7.45 1.56 10.74
C PHE A 58 -8.63 2.39 11.25
N LYS A 59 -8.76 3.65 10.83
CA LYS A 59 -9.89 4.52 11.22
C LYS A 59 -10.92 4.74 10.11
N GLU A 60 -10.71 4.17 8.93
CA GLU A 60 -11.59 4.31 7.76
C GLU A 60 -11.79 5.78 7.35
N GLU A 61 -10.79 6.62 7.60
CA GLU A 61 -10.81 8.05 7.30
C GLU A 61 -10.41 8.32 5.84
N SER A 62 -11.28 8.98 5.06
CA SER A 62 -11.09 9.21 3.62
C SER A 62 -9.77 9.94 3.30
N LEU A 63 -9.02 9.41 2.33
CA LEU A 63 -7.88 10.08 1.70
C LEU A 63 -8.32 11.15 0.69
N GLY A 64 -9.60 11.13 0.30
CA GLY A 64 -10.18 12.08 -0.66
C GLY A 64 -9.97 11.67 -2.12
N ASP A 65 -9.43 10.48 -2.36
CA ASP A 65 -9.19 9.93 -3.70
C ASP A 65 -9.80 8.53 -3.80
N PHE A 66 -10.96 8.44 -4.47
CA PHE A 66 -11.77 7.23 -4.50
C PHE A 66 -11.05 6.02 -5.13
N ASP A 67 -10.22 6.25 -6.16
CA ASP A 67 -9.48 5.17 -6.82
C ASP A 67 -8.41 4.59 -5.88
N HIS A 68 -7.69 5.45 -5.17
CA HIS A 68 -6.70 5.02 -4.17
C HIS A 68 -7.36 4.29 -2.99
N GLU A 69 -8.44 4.86 -2.46
CA GLU A 69 -9.18 4.26 -1.35
C GLU A 69 -9.69 2.86 -1.73
N LYS A 70 -10.33 2.74 -2.90
CA LYS A 70 -10.82 1.47 -3.40
C LYS A 70 -9.68 0.46 -3.58
N PHE A 71 -8.55 0.88 -4.15
CA PHE A 71 -7.38 0.02 -4.30
C PHE A 71 -6.86 -0.52 -2.97
N ILE A 72 -6.73 0.35 -1.95
CA ILE A 72 -6.31 -0.05 -0.60
C ILE A 72 -7.34 -1.01 0.02
N LEU A 73 -8.63 -0.76 -0.13
CA LEU A 73 -9.67 -1.64 0.39
C LEU A 73 -9.64 -3.02 -0.26
N GLU A 74 -9.51 -3.10 -1.58
CA GLU A 74 -9.52 -4.37 -2.31
C GLU A 74 -8.22 -5.17 -2.12
N LYS A 75 -7.07 -4.49 -2.09
CA LYS A 75 -5.74 -5.12 -2.15
C LYS A 75 -5.00 -5.18 -0.82
N ILE A 76 -5.26 -4.23 0.08
CA ILE A 76 -4.54 -4.13 1.37
C ILE A 76 -5.44 -4.58 2.52
N LYS A 77 -6.66 -4.03 2.63
CA LYS A 77 -7.57 -4.32 3.77
C LYS A 77 -8.00 -5.79 3.85
N ASN A 78 -8.01 -6.51 2.73
CA ASN A 78 -8.25 -7.96 2.71
C ASN A 78 -7.23 -8.79 3.51
N TYR A 79 -6.12 -8.21 3.97
CA TYR A 79 -5.04 -8.89 4.69
C TYR A 79 -4.90 -8.49 6.17
N VAL A 80 -5.74 -7.56 6.66
CA VAL A 80 -5.86 -7.14 8.07
C VAL A 80 -6.69 -8.16 8.86
#